data_AF-A0A8S4QTN6-F1
#
_entry.id   AF-A0A8S4QTN6-F1
#
_cell.length_a   1.000
_cell.length_b   1.000
_cell.length_c   1.000
_cell.angle_alpha   90.00
_cell.angle_beta   90.00
_cell.angle_gamma   90.00
#
_symmetry.space_group_name_H-M   'P 1'
#
loop_
_entity.id
_entity.type
_entity.pdbx_description
1 polymer ?
#
loop_
_entity_poly.entity_id
_entity_poly.type
_entity_poly.pdbx_seq_one_letter_code
_entity_poly.pdbx_strand_id
1 'polypeptide(L)'
;MVLTYGGSPTGNGRRPLIKYNTREFPHPAPEHSANDVVQQTPEIVGTSVGTSVKTIYSVLREYKKAGRVCSPVPPKPRRSILGKLDEASAAAIKEIVKRVTSDDGIIPTEKVRVVICEDASLPNYSRTTLYRILKGLNLFKGKVEKDKNK
;
A
#
# COMPACT_ATOMS: atom_id res chain seq x y z
N MET A 1 -19.38 -10.51 22.89
CA MET A 1 -19.13 -9.85 21.58
C MET A 1 -19.57 -10.85 20.53
N VAL A 2 -20.68 -10.63 19.82
CA VAL A 2 -21.15 -11.57 18.78
C VAL A 2 -21.20 -10.79 17.47
N LEU A 3 -20.36 -11.20 16.52
CA LEU A 3 -20.35 -10.69 15.16
C LEU A 3 -21.38 -11.51 14.36
N THR A 4 -22.55 -10.95 14.09
CA THR A 4 -23.45 -11.54 13.09
C THR A 4 -23.13 -10.92 11.73
N TYR A 5 -22.46 -11.70 10.89
CA TYR A 5 -22.22 -11.36 9.48
C TYR A 5 -23.46 -11.73 8.66
N GLY A 6 -24.41 -10.81 8.57
CA GLY A 6 -25.56 -10.94 7.67
C GLY A 6 -25.44 -10.00 6.47
N GLY A 7 -24.94 -10.51 5.34
CA GLY A 7 -25.00 -9.81 4.05
C GLY A 7 -23.86 -10.17 3.10
N SER A 8 -24.15 -11.06 2.15
CA SER A 8 -23.26 -11.41 1.03
C SER A 8 -23.13 -10.25 0.04
N PRO A 9 -21.95 -10.05 -0.59
CA PRO A 9 -21.69 -8.91 -1.46
C PRO A 9 -22.31 -9.15 -2.84
N THR A 10 -23.46 -8.54 -3.11
CA THR A 10 -24.01 -8.47 -4.47
C THR A 10 -23.38 -7.32 -5.25
N GLY A 11 -22.33 -7.65 -5.99
CA GLY A 11 -22.17 -7.37 -7.43
C GLY A 11 -22.27 -5.95 -8.01
N ASN A 12 -22.57 -4.89 -7.25
CA ASN A 12 -22.63 -3.53 -7.79
C ASN A 12 -21.91 -2.58 -6.84
N GLY A 13 -21.01 -1.76 -7.39
CA GLY A 13 -20.05 -0.88 -6.70
C GLY A 13 -20.61 0.21 -5.76
N ARG A 14 -21.66 -0.07 -5.01
CA ARG A 14 -22.11 0.72 -3.87
C ARG A 14 -21.31 0.28 -2.65
N ARG A 15 -20.53 1.21 -2.09
CA ARG A 15 -19.85 1.01 -0.80
C ARG A 15 -20.90 0.62 0.25
N PRO A 16 -20.63 -0.36 1.13
CA PRO A 16 -21.59 -0.72 2.17
C PRO A 16 -21.84 0.49 3.07
N LEU A 17 -23.12 0.77 3.31
CA LEU A 17 -23.54 1.82 4.24
C LEU A 17 -23.13 1.37 5.65
N ILE A 18 -22.09 1.99 6.21
CA ILE A 18 -21.72 1.78 7.61
C ILE A 18 -22.82 2.44 8.45
N LYS A 19 -23.76 1.64 8.95
CA LYS A 19 -24.73 2.11 9.95
C LYS A 19 -24.01 2.17 11.29
N TYR A 20 -23.74 3.36 11.79
CA TYR A 20 -23.29 3.54 13.16
C TYR A 20 -24.44 3.17 14.09
N ASN A 21 -24.25 2.14 14.92
CA ASN A 21 -25.15 1.86 16.02
C ASN A 21 -24.92 2.95 17.07
N THR A 22 -25.91 3.80 17.31
CA THR A 22 -25.88 4.87 18.31
C THR A 22 -25.84 4.24 19.70
N ARG A 23 -24.65 3.78 20.14
CA ARG A 23 -24.43 3.49 21.55
C ARG A 23 -24.36 4.82 22.27
N GLU A 24 -25.33 5.04 23.15
CA GLU A 24 -25.35 6.18 24.06
C GLU A 24 -23.97 6.34 24.72
N PHE A 25 -23.45 7.56 24.71
CA PHE A 25 -22.21 7.89 25.40
C PHE A 25 -22.41 7.59 26.89
N PRO A 26 -21.47 6.90 27.56
CA PRO A 26 -21.56 6.73 29.00
C PRO A 26 -21.62 8.11 29.66
N HIS A 27 -22.75 8.43 30.30
CA HIS A 27 -22.88 9.63 31.10
C HIS A 27 -21.82 9.59 32.20
N PRO A 28 -20.98 10.63 32.36
CA PRO A 28 -19.99 10.66 33.43
C PRO A 28 -20.73 10.64 34.78
N ALA A 29 -20.25 9.80 35.71
CA ALA A 29 -20.77 9.75 37.07
C ALA A 29 -20.66 11.13 37.74
N PRO A 30 -21.63 11.53 38.60
CA PRO A 30 -21.78 12.90 39.11
C PRO A 30 -20.66 13.37 40.07
N GLU A 31 -19.58 12.61 40.22
CA GLU A 31 -18.56 12.76 41.26
C GLU A 31 -17.20 13.28 40.72
N HIS A 32 -17.07 13.47 39.41
CA HIS A 32 -15.82 13.96 38.80
C HIS A 32 -15.79 15.50 38.69
N SER A 33 -14.69 16.10 39.11
CA SER A 33 -14.40 17.52 38.91
C SER A 33 -14.43 17.86 37.42
N ALA A 34 -14.89 19.05 37.04
CA ALA A 34 -14.99 19.46 35.62
C ALA A 34 -13.65 19.30 34.86
N ASN A 35 -12.52 19.47 35.56
CA ASN A 35 -11.19 19.27 35.00
C ASN A 35 -10.86 17.78 34.74
N ASP A 36 -11.32 16.87 35.61
CA ASP A 36 -11.13 15.42 35.45
C ASP A 36 -11.94 14.89 34.27
N VAL A 37 -13.17 15.39 34.10
CA VAL A 37 -14.02 15.05 32.95
C VAL A 37 -13.32 15.46 31.64
N VAL A 38 -12.77 16.66 31.57
CA VAL A 38 -12.05 17.16 30.39
C VAL A 38 -10.79 16.33 30.08
N GLN A 39 -10.10 15.81 31.10
CA GLN A 39 -8.92 14.95 30.89
C GLN A 39 -9.26 13.51 30.51
N GLN A 40 -10.39 12.97 30.98
CA GLN A 40 -10.87 11.62 30.64
C GLN A 40 -11.58 11.56 29.28
N THR A 41 -12.15 12.68 28.81
CA THR A 41 -12.91 12.74 27.55
C THR A 41 -12.11 12.22 26.33
N PRO A 42 -10.82 12.58 26.13
CA PRO A 42 -10.01 12.05 25.04
C PRO A 42 -9.77 10.54 25.12
N GLU A 43 -9.70 9.96 26.31
CA GLU A 43 -9.50 8.51 26.50
C GLU A 43 -10.77 7.73 26.14
N ILE A 44 -11.93 8.23 26.56
CA ILE A 44 -13.25 7.65 26.23
C ILE A 44 -13.51 7.76 24.72
N VAL A 45 -13.28 8.94 24.14
CA VAL A 45 -13.45 9.18 22.69
C VAL A 45 -12.46 8.33 21.90
N GLY A 46 -11.20 8.25 22.32
CA GLY A 46 -10.17 7.44 21.67
C GLY A 46 -10.52 5.95 21.62
N THR A 47 -11.02 5.42 22.74
CA THR A 47 -11.44 4.01 22.83
C THR A 47 -12.68 3.73 21.97
N SER A 48 -13.65 4.64 21.95
CA SER A 48 -14.89 4.47 21.17
C SER A 48 -14.68 4.56 19.66
N VAL A 49 -13.78 5.43 19.20
CA VAL A 49 -13.51 5.70 17.77
C VAL A 49 -12.34 4.85 17.24
N GLY A 50 -11.56 4.22 18.14
CA GLY A 50 -10.34 3.49 17.76
C GLY A 50 -9.20 4.42 17.35
N THR A 51 -9.10 5.59 17.98
CA THR A 51 -8.05 6.59 17.72
C THR A 51 -7.20 6.82 18.96
N SER A 52 -5.93 7.17 18.75
CA SER A 52 -5.04 7.46 19.87
C SER A 52 -5.39 8.82 20.52
N VAL A 53 -5.21 8.92 21.84
CA VAL A 53 -5.35 10.17 22.60
C VAL A 53 -4.48 11.28 22.00
N LYS A 54 -3.28 10.95 21.54
CA LYS A 54 -2.36 11.89 20.87
C LYS A 54 -2.95 12.46 19.58
N THR A 55 -3.66 11.63 18.80
CA THR A 55 -4.35 12.06 17.58
C THR A 55 -5.45 13.07 17.92
N ILE A 56 -6.24 12.80 18.96
CA ILE A 56 -7.32 13.70 19.40
C ILE A 56 -6.76 15.06 19.80
N TYR A 57 -5.72 15.10 20.63
CA TYR A 57 -5.07 16.36 21.00
C TYR A 57 -4.47 17.11 19.80
N SER A 58 -3.88 16.39 18.84
CA SER A 58 -3.36 16.99 17.61
C SER A 58 -4.47 17.66 16.81
N VAL A 59 -5.62 16.99 16.65
CA VAL A 59 -6.79 17.50 15.93
C VAL A 59 -7.39 18.71 16.65
N LEU A 60 -7.54 18.64 17.98
CA LEU A 60 -8.04 19.76 18.78
C LEU A 60 -7.12 20.99 18.68
N ARG A 61 -5.80 20.77 18.70
CA ARG A 61 -4.82 21.85 18.53
C ARG A 61 -4.90 22.49 17.15
N GLU A 62 -5.04 21.68 16.10
CA GLU A 62 -5.22 22.15 14.73
C GLU A 62 -6.50 22.98 14.60
N TYR A 63 -7.61 22.47 15.12
CA TYR A 63 -8.90 23.16 15.12
C TYR A 63 -8.84 24.49 15.86
N LYS A 64 -8.24 24.53 17.06
CA LYS A 64 -8.06 25.78 17.83
C LYS A 64 -7.23 26.83 17.07
N LYS A 65 -6.27 26.40 16.27
CA LYS A 65 -5.38 27.31 15.52
C LYS A 65 -6.00 27.82 14.22
N ALA A 66 -6.67 26.95 13.48
CA ALA A 66 -7.12 27.22 12.10
C ALA A 66 -8.64 27.36 11.95
N GLY A 67 -9.43 27.05 12.99
CA GLY A 67 -10.90 27.03 12.95
C GLY A 67 -11.48 25.86 12.12
N ARG A 68 -10.63 25.00 11.57
CA ARG A 68 -11.00 23.84 10.76
C ARG A 68 -9.97 22.71 10.94
N VAL A 69 -10.40 21.48 10.68
CA VAL A 69 -9.51 20.30 10.65
C VAL A 69 -9.33 19.88 9.20
N CYS A 70 -8.09 19.66 8.77
CA CYS A 70 -7.79 19.10 7.47
C CYS A 70 -7.45 17.61 7.59
N SER A 71 -7.77 16.83 6.55
CA SER A 71 -7.34 15.44 6.48
C SER A 71 -5.81 15.34 6.33
N PRO A 72 -5.17 14.30 6.90
CA PRO A 72 -3.75 14.07 6.69
C PRO A 72 -3.41 13.99 5.21
N VAL A 73 -2.29 14.60 4.81
CA VAL A 73 -1.81 14.53 3.43
C VAL A 73 -1.42 13.07 3.13
N PRO A 74 -1.98 12.43 2.08
CA PRO A 74 -1.61 11.07 1.75
C PRO A 74 -0.12 10.99 1.40
N PRO A 75 0.57 9.89 1.77
CA PRO A 75 1.97 9.73 1.43
C PRO A 75 2.14 9.72 -0.10
N LYS A 76 3.25 10.27 -0.58
CA LYS A 76 3.57 10.28 -2.01
C LYS A 76 3.60 8.84 -2.53
N PRO A 77 2.98 8.55 -3.69
CA PRO A 77 3.04 7.23 -4.29
C PRO A 77 4.49 6.86 -4.58
N ARG A 78 4.89 5.64 -4.21
CA ARG A 78 6.23 5.14 -4.50
C ARG A 78 6.35 4.91 -6.01
N ARG A 79 7.43 5.41 -6.63
CA ARG A 79 7.72 5.13 -8.05
C ARG A 79 7.88 3.61 -8.24
N SER A 80 7.25 3.09 -9.29
CA SER A 80 7.43 1.69 -9.70
C SER A 80 8.91 1.45 -10.09
N ILE A 81 9.33 0.19 -10.10
CA ILE A 81 10.72 -0.16 -10.48
C ILE A 81 11.02 0.30 -11.92
N LEU A 82 10.02 0.24 -12.80
CA LEU A 82 10.12 0.78 -14.16
C LEU A 82 10.24 2.30 -14.17
N GLY A 83 9.51 3.01 -13.31
CA GLY A 83 9.61 4.48 -13.19
C GLY A 83 10.91 4.97 -12.54
N LYS A 84 11.80 4.06 -12.15
CA LYS A 84 13.18 4.36 -11.72
C LYS A 84 14.22 4.00 -12.78
N LEU A 85 13.83 3.28 -13.83
CA LEU A 85 14.71 2.86 -14.90
C LEU A 85 14.79 3.99 -15.93
N ASP A 86 16.00 4.44 -16.22
CA ASP A 86 16.23 5.39 -17.31
C ASP A 86 16.01 4.72 -18.68
N GLU A 87 15.65 5.51 -19.68
CA GLU A 87 15.34 4.99 -21.01
C GLU A 87 16.58 4.39 -21.68
N ALA A 88 17.76 4.97 -21.46
CA ALA A 88 19.04 4.42 -21.92
C ALA A 88 19.32 3.05 -21.28
N SER A 89 19.10 2.93 -19.97
CA SER A 89 19.25 1.66 -19.25
C SER A 89 18.26 0.60 -19.74
N ALA A 90 17.02 1.00 -20.03
CA ALA A 90 16.01 0.10 -20.57
C ALA A 90 16.38 -0.41 -21.97
N ALA A 91 16.95 0.45 -22.83
CA ALA A 91 17.44 0.06 -24.15
C ALA A 91 18.61 -0.93 -24.05
N ALA A 92 19.60 -0.64 -23.20
CA ALA A 92 20.75 -1.53 -22.99
C ALA A 92 20.31 -2.92 -22.49
N ILE A 93 19.39 -2.97 -21.51
CA ILE A 93 18.84 -4.24 -21.01
C ILE A 93 18.12 -5.01 -22.13
N LYS A 94 17.35 -4.34 -22.99
CA LYS A 94 16.68 -5.00 -24.14
C LYS A 94 17.69 -5.62 -25.10
N GLU A 95 18.77 -4.93 -25.42
CA GLU A 95 19.82 -5.43 -26.31
C GLU A 95 20.56 -6.63 -25.71
N ILE A 96 20.93 -6.56 -24.43
CA ILE A 96 21.55 -7.68 -23.71
C ILE A 96 20.61 -8.89 -23.70
N VAL A 97 19.33 -8.67 -23.40
CA VAL A 97 18.34 -9.75 -23.39
C VAL A 97 18.21 -10.39 -24.77
N LYS A 98 18.13 -9.61 -25.85
CA LYS A 98 18.10 -10.15 -27.22
C LYS A 98 19.33 -11.01 -27.51
N ARG A 99 20.53 -10.57 -27.12
CA ARG A 99 21.79 -11.33 -27.33
C ARG A 99 21.83 -12.65 -26.54
N VAL A 100 21.27 -12.66 -25.33
CA VAL A 100 21.32 -13.83 -24.43
C VAL A 100 20.17 -14.81 -24.69
N THR A 101 19.10 -14.37 -25.34
CA THR A 101 17.92 -15.21 -25.62
C THR A 101 18.14 -16.00 -26.91
N SER A 102 18.15 -17.33 -26.80
CA SER A 102 18.10 -18.24 -27.95
C SER A 102 16.72 -18.21 -28.62
N ASP A 103 16.62 -18.67 -29.88
CA ASP A 103 15.39 -18.64 -30.69
C ASP A 103 14.16 -19.28 -30.01
N ASP A 104 14.36 -20.16 -29.03
CA ASP A 104 13.31 -20.78 -28.21
C ASP A 104 12.56 -19.78 -27.28
N GLY A 105 13.02 -18.53 -27.18
CA GLY A 105 12.35 -17.45 -26.47
C GLY A 105 12.38 -17.55 -24.94
N ILE A 106 13.15 -18.49 -24.39
CA ILE A 106 13.36 -18.66 -22.96
C ILE A 106 14.48 -17.72 -22.51
N ILE A 107 14.18 -16.83 -21.57
CA ILE A 107 15.17 -15.90 -21.00
C ILE A 107 15.74 -16.49 -19.71
N PRO A 108 17.01 -16.96 -19.68
CA PRO A 108 17.63 -17.43 -18.46
C PRO A 108 17.96 -16.21 -17.60
N THR A 109 17.11 -15.93 -16.60
CA THR A 109 17.21 -14.73 -15.75
C THR A 109 18.59 -14.63 -15.09
N GLU A 110 19.21 -15.77 -14.78
CA GLU A 110 20.56 -15.81 -14.17
C GLU A 110 21.65 -15.41 -15.17
N LYS A 111 21.59 -15.86 -16.43
CA LYS A 111 22.56 -15.47 -17.46
C LYS A 111 22.47 -13.97 -17.74
N VAL A 112 21.25 -13.45 -17.89
CA VAL A 112 21.03 -12.00 -18.09
C VAL A 112 21.56 -11.19 -16.91
N ARG A 113 21.39 -11.68 -15.67
CA ARG A 113 21.94 -11.02 -14.48
C ARG A 113 23.47 -10.98 -14.50
N VAL A 114 24.14 -12.08 -14.84
CA VAL A 114 25.60 -12.14 -14.91
C VAL A 114 26.12 -11.15 -15.95
N VAL A 115 25.57 -11.16 -17.15
CA VAL A 115 25.99 -10.26 -18.24
C VAL A 115 25.76 -8.79 -17.88
N ILE A 116 24.65 -8.45 -17.21
CA ILE A 116 24.39 -7.07 -16.74
C ILE A 116 25.33 -6.68 -15.59
N CYS A 117 25.72 -7.63 -14.74
CA CYS A 117 26.64 -7.36 -13.64
C CYS A 117 28.09 -7.17 -14.12
N GLU A 118 28.46 -7.78 -15.25
CA GLU A 118 29.75 -7.60 -15.92
C GLU A 118 29.84 -6.25 -16.65
N ASP A 119 28.70 -5.72 -17.12
CA ASP A 119 28.64 -4.42 -17.78
C ASP A 119 28.69 -3.27 -16.76
N ALA A 120 29.82 -2.58 -16.69
CA ALA A 120 30.04 -1.45 -15.79
C ALA A 120 29.10 -0.25 -16.07
N SER A 121 28.43 -0.21 -17.22
CA SER A 121 27.49 0.86 -17.57
C SER A 121 26.11 0.70 -16.91
N LEU A 122 25.79 -0.48 -16.36
CA LEU A 122 24.49 -0.78 -15.78
C LEU A 122 24.56 -0.99 -14.26
N PRO A 123 23.52 -0.59 -13.50
CA PRO A 123 23.45 -0.89 -12.08
C PRO A 123 23.33 -2.39 -11.83
N ASN A 124 23.94 -2.88 -10.74
CA ASN A 124 23.74 -4.25 -10.30
C ASN A 124 22.31 -4.44 -9.77
N TYR A 125 21.57 -5.36 -10.38
CA TYR A 125 20.20 -5.70 -9.99
C TYR A 125 20.14 -7.04 -9.26
N SER A 126 19.38 -7.09 -8.16
CA SER A 126 19.01 -8.36 -7.54
C SER A 126 18.13 -9.18 -8.48
N ARG A 127 18.15 -10.52 -8.35
CA ARG A 127 17.38 -11.45 -9.19
C ARG A 127 15.88 -11.10 -9.24
N THR A 128 15.29 -10.74 -8.10
CA THR A 128 13.88 -10.35 -8.00
C THR A 128 13.58 -9.01 -8.67
N THR A 129 14.51 -8.06 -8.62
CA THR A 129 14.39 -6.76 -9.28
C THR A 129 14.51 -6.91 -10.79
N LEU A 130 15.50 -7.68 -11.25
CA LEU A 130 15.69 -7.98 -12.67
C LEU A 130 14.47 -8.68 -13.27
N TYR A 131 13.94 -9.69 -12.59
CA TYR A 131 12.70 -10.36 -13.00
C TYR A 131 11.54 -9.38 -13.18
N ARG A 132 11.36 -8.45 -12.23
CA ARG A 132 10.31 -7.42 -12.31
C ARG A 132 10.54 -6.44 -13.47
N ILE A 133 11.79 -6.07 -13.75
CA ILE A 133 12.15 -5.23 -14.90
C ILE A 133 11.84 -5.97 -16.20
N LEU A 134 12.30 -7.21 -16.36
CA LEU A 134 12.06 -8.02 -17.56
C LEU A 134 10.57 -8.26 -17.82
N LYS A 135 9.81 -8.54 -16.75
CA LYS A 135 8.35 -8.67 -16.83
C LYS A 135 7.69 -7.34 -17.21
N GLY A 136 8.15 -6.23 -16.64
CA GLY A 136 7.63 -4.91 -16.93
C GLY A 136 7.95 -4.41 -18.34
N LEU A 137 9.07 -4.84 -18.92
CA LEU A 137 9.46 -4.57 -20.32
C LEU A 137 8.85 -5.57 -21.31
N ASN A 138 7.97 -6.48 -20.86
CA ASN A 138 7.38 -7.57 -21.67
C ASN A 138 8.42 -8.46 -22.37
N LEU A 139 9.63 -8.53 -21.84
CA LEU A 139 10.69 -9.37 -22.39
C LEU A 139 10.50 -10.82 -21.95
N PHE A 140 9.98 -11.04 -20.74
CA PHE A 140 9.78 -12.38 -20.20
C PHE A 140 8.60 -13.10 -20.86
N LYS A 141 8.87 -14.00 -21.83
CA LYS A 141 7.90 -14.98 -22.33
C LYS A 141 7.85 -16.21 -21.43
N GLY A 142 7.21 -16.07 -20.27
CA GLY A 142 6.73 -17.25 -19.54
C GLY A 142 5.40 -17.68 -20.15
N LYS A 143 5.34 -18.81 -20.86
CA LYS A 143 4.08 -19.55 -20.95
C LYS A 143 3.73 -19.95 -19.53
N VAL A 144 2.90 -19.16 -18.86
CA VAL A 144 2.15 -19.67 -17.70
C VAL A 144 1.00 -20.45 -18.29
N GLU A 145 1.30 -21.65 -18.78
CA GLU A 145 0.28 -22.64 -19.07
C GLU A 145 -0.33 -22.98 -17.71
N LYS A 146 -1.47 -22.34 -17.40
CA LYS A 146 -2.30 -22.73 -16.28
C LYS A 146 -2.97 -24.01 -16.73
N ASP A 147 -2.39 -25.15 -16.37
CA ASP A 147 -3.10 -26.42 -16.44
C ASP A 147 -4.39 -26.27 -15.65
N LYS A 148 -5.49 -26.06 -16.37
CA LYS A 148 -6.84 -26.21 -15.86
C LYS A 148 -7.08 -27.71 -15.75
N ASN A 149 -6.54 -28.35 -14.71
CA ASN A 149 -7.02 -29.68 -14.37
C ASN A 149 -8.22 -29.52 -13.43
N LYS A 150 -9.41 -29.69 -14.01
CA LYS A 150 -10.69 -29.90 -13.33
C LYS A 150 -11.09 -31.35 -13.58
#